data_AF-A0AAV5ANM1-F1
#
_entry.id   AF-A0AAV5ANM1-F1
#
_cell.length_a   1.000
_cell.length_b   1.000
_cell.length_c   1.000
_cell.angle_alpha   90.00
_cell.angle_beta   90.00
_cell.angle_gamma   90.00
#
_symmetry.space_group_name_H-M   'P 1'
#
loop_
_entity.id
_entity.type
_entity.pdbx_description
1 polymer ?
#
loop_
_entity_poly.entity_id
_entity_poly.type
_entity_poly.pdbx_seq_one_letter_code
_entity_poly.pdbx_strand_id
1 'polypeptide(L)'
;MFLVGRNGVGKSTLLRSIYDKTIPGLSKNLRILLLQQSYNTEQCTNEELSLIVLEYVVKSDKNLTETLRIRKSSVLKNVLENQNDCVAIAEAVRMLKHEMLLAELEEATKMAILRSGARGLKARKELLVLEEEVKIVEFKLALNDDEVLVNETDEAVSMLTELEVALENVRPSVGIGANI
;
A
#
# COMPACT_ATOMS: atom_id res chain seq x y z
N MET A 1 -0.96 1.19 -28.19
CA MET A 1 -1.54 2.55 -28.30
C MET A 1 -0.40 3.54 -28.15
N PHE A 2 -0.24 4.50 -29.06
CA PHE A 2 0.83 5.50 -29.00
C PHE A 2 0.23 6.87 -28.70
N LEU A 3 0.84 7.61 -27.75
CA LEU A 3 0.45 8.98 -27.42
C LEU A 3 1.49 9.95 -28.00
N VAL A 4 1.23 10.49 -29.18
CA VAL A 4 2.14 11.39 -29.90
C VAL A 4 1.56 12.80 -29.94
N GLY A 5 2.40 13.83 -29.76
CA GLY A 5 1.99 15.24 -29.75
C GLY A 5 3.17 16.17 -29.49
N ARG A 6 2.99 17.49 -29.70
CA ARG A 6 4.02 18.51 -29.44
C ARG A 6 4.45 18.51 -27.97
N ASN A 7 5.65 18.99 -27.67
CA ASN A 7 6.08 19.20 -26.29
C ASN A 7 5.21 20.28 -25.63
N GLY A 8 4.89 20.10 -24.34
CA GLY A 8 4.04 21.03 -23.60
C GLY A 8 2.53 20.81 -23.75
N VAL A 9 2.05 19.88 -24.58
CA VAL A 9 0.59 19.61 -24.73
C VAL A 9 -0.02 18.79 -23.60
N GLY A 10 0.72 18.55 -22.51
CA GLY A 10 0.22 17.83 -21.34
C GLY A 10 0.25 16.30 -21.44
N LYS A 11 1.01 15.68 -22.36
CA LYS A 11 1.16 14.21 -22.45
C LYS A 11 1.57 13.59 -21.10
N SER A 12 2.60 14.14 -20.47
CA SER A 12 3.05 13.70 -19.15
C SER A 12 2.00 13.95 -18.07
N THR A 13 1.27 15.06 -18.16
CA THR A 13 0.16 15.40 -17.24
C THR A 13 -1.00 14.41 -17.35
N LEU A 14 -1.31 13.95 -18.56
CA LEU A 14 -2.33 12.92 -18.79
C LEU A 14 -1.89 11.57 -18.21
N LEU A 15 -0.66 11.13 -18.50
CA LEU A 15 -0.10 9.91 -17.92
C LEU A 15 -0.05 9.99 -16.38
N ARG A 16 0.27 11.16 -15.84
CA ARG A 16 0.23 11.41 -14.40
C ARG A 16 -1.18 11.33 -13.83
N SER A 17 -2.18 11.88 -14.52
CA SER A 17 -3.59 11.79 -14.12
C SER A 17 -4.12 10.35 -14.14
N ILE A 18 -3.66 9.54 -15.10
CA ILE A 18 -3.93 8.10 -15.15
C ILE A 18 -3.29 7.41 -13.94
N TYR A 19 -2.01 7.65 -13.68
CA TYR A 19 -1.28 7.11 -12.52
C TYR A 19 -1.93 7.49 -11.19
N ASP A 20 -2.33 8.75 -11.03
CA ASP A 20 -3.00 9.26 -9.83
C ASP A 20 -4.49 8.87 -9.75
N LYS A 21 -5.00 8.11 -10.73
CA LYS A 21 -6.40 7.61 -10.80
C LYS A 21 -7.44 8.73 -10.67
N THR A 22 -7.14 9.90 -11.20
CA THR A 22 -8.04 11.06 -11.17
C THR A 22 -9.10 10.99 -12.26
N ILE A 23 -8.87 10.18 -13.31
CA ILE A 23 -9.80 10.00 -14.42
C ILE A 23 -10.98 9.11 -13.98
N PRO A 24 -12.23 9.55 -14.19
CA PRO A 24 -13.41 8.77 -13.83
C PRO A 24 -13.49 7.45 -14.62
N GLY A 25 -13.97 6.40 -13.97
CA GLY A 25 -14.10 5.06 -14.56
C GLY A 25 -12.86 4.17 -14.39
N LEU A 26 -11.74 4.70 -13.90
CA LEU A 26 -10.59 3.87 -13.50
C LEU A 26 -10.88 3.15 -12.18
N SER A 27 -10.60 1.84 -12.15
CA SER A 27 -10.69 1.04 -10.93
C SER A 27 -9.67 1.52 -9.89
N LYS A 28 -10.10 1.62 -8.62
CA LYS A 28 -9.19 1.90 -7.49
C LYS A 28 -8.09 0.83 -7.37
N ASN A 29 -8.39 -0.41 -7.79
CA ASN A 29 -7.47 -1.54 -7.67
C ASN A 29 -6.48 -1.64 -8.84
N LEU A 30 -6.54 -0.72 -9.81
CA LEU A 30 -5.61 -0.70 -10.93
C LEU A 30 -4.20 -0.37 -10.44
N ARG A 31 -3.22 -1.24 -10.70
CA ARG A 31 -1.80 -0.96 -10.44
C ARG A 31 -1.17 -0.35 -11.68
N ILE A 32 -0.57 0.82 -11.52
CA ILE A 32 0.04 1.58 -12.62
C ILE A 32 1.46 1.92 -12.19
N LEU A 33 2.46 1.47 -12.95
CA LEU A 33 3.84 1.89 -12.75
C LEU A 33 4.17 2.93 -13.82
N LEU A 34 4.48 4.15 -13.39
CA LEU A 34 4.93 5.20 -14.29
C LEU A 34 6.45 5.14 -14.41
N LEU A 35 6.95 4.65 -15.55
CA LEU A 35 8.37 4.72 -15.88
C LEU A 35 8.69 6.13 -16.37
N GLN A 36 9.47 6.87 -15.59
CA GLN A 36 9.98 8.15 -16.03
C GLN A 36 11.05 7.91 -17.11
N GLN A 37 10.99 8.69 -18.20
CA GLN A 37 12.01 8.66 -19.23
C GLN A 37 13.35 9.04 -18.58
N SER A 38 14.22 8.07 -18.35
CA SER A 38 15.57 8.30 -17.86
C SER A 38 16.42 8.81 -19.02
N TYR A 39 17.03 9.98 -18.84
CA TYR A 39 17.85 10.65 -19.85
C TYR A 39 19.20 9.95 -20.14
N ASN A 40 19.44 8.75 -19.60
CA ASN A 40 20.72 8.03 -19.70
C ASN A 40 20.75 6.90 -20.75
N THR A 41 19.80 6.89 -21.69
CA THR A 41 19.69 5.86 -22.74
C THR A 41 20.78 5.89 -23.82
N GLU A 42 21.75 6.81 -23.78
CA GLU A 42 22.70 6.99 -24.90
C GLU A 42 23.76 5.87 -25.01
N GLN A 43 23.85 4.95 -24.04
CA GLN A 43 24.91 3.92 -24.01
C GLN A 43 24.43 2.47 -23.87
N CYS A 44 23.13 2.21 -23.81
CA CYS A 44 22.61 0.85 -23.64
C CYS A 44 21.98 0.33 -24.93
N THR A 45 22.27 -0.93 -25.27
CA THR A 45 21.59 -1.61 -26.37
C THR A 45 20.11 -1.84 -26.03
N ASN A 46 19.25 -1.98 -27.04
CA ASN A 46 17.80 -2.17 -26.84
C ASN A 46 17.45 -3.42 -26.00
N GLU A 47 18.32 -4.45 -26.01
CA GLU A 47 18.14 -5.68 -25.25
C GLU A 47 18.47 -5.48 -23.75
N GLU A 48 19.55 -4.76 -23.45
CA GLU A 48 19.92 -4.39 -22.07
C GLU A 48 18.86 -3.48 -21.44
N LEU A 49 18.32 -2.53 -22.20
CA LEU A 49 17.22 -1.67 -21.77
C LEU A 49 15.96 -2.47 -21.45
N SER A 50 15.66 -3.50 -22.24
CA SER A 50 14.49 -4.36 -22.02
C SER A 50 14.63 -5.18 -20.74
N LEU A 51 15.84 -5.70 -20.45
CA LEU A 51 16.14 -6.42 -19.22
C LEU A 51 16.10 -5.49 -17.99
N ILE A 52 16.65 -4.28 -18.09
CA ILE A 52 16.58 -3.26 -17.02
C ILE A 52 15.14 -2.86 -16.73
N VAL A 53 14.30 -2.67 -17.77
CA VAL A 53 12.89 -2.36 -17.60
C VAL A 53 12.15 -3.52 -16.94
N LEU A 54 12.37 -4.76 -17.38
CA LEU A 54 11.74 -5.93 -16.77
C LEU A 54 12.15 -6.10 -15.30
N GLU A 55 13.45 -5.99 -15.01
CA GLU A 55 13.98 -6.07 -13.65
C GLU A 55 13.43 -4.95 -12.77
N TYR A 56 13.38 -3.72 -13.28
CA TYR A 56 12.83 -2.57 -12.57
C TYR A 56 11.33 -2.75 -12.30
N VAL A 57 10.55 -3.24 -13.27
CA VAL A 57 9.12 -3.51 -13.11
C VAL A 57 8.88 -4.60 -12.06
N VAL A 58 9.65 -5.70 -12.13
CA VAL A 58 9.55 -6.83 -11.19
C VAL A 58 9.96 -6.41 -9.77
N LYS A 59 11.04 -5.62 -9.63
CA LYS A 59 11.48 -5.09 -8.33
C LYS A 59 10.48 -4.08 -7.76
N SER A 60 9.92 -3.21 -8.61
CA SER A 60 9.00 -2.15 -8.17
C SER A 60 7.66 -2.71 -7.69
N ASP A 61 7.14 -3.76 -8.34
CA ASP A 61 5.84 -4.34 -7.98
C ASP A 61 5.92 -5.22 -6.72
N LYS A 62 7.03 -5.96 -6.55
CA LYS A 62 7.18 -6.92 -5.44
C LYS A 62 7.68 -6.26 -4.16
N ASN A 63 8.73 -5.44 -4.24
CA ASN A 63 9.45 -5.04 -3.03
C ASN A 63 8.60 -4.19 -2.10
N LEU A 64 7.78 -3.26 -2.59
CA LEU A 64 7.13 -2.31 -1.68
C LEU A 64 6.00 -2.96 -0.87
N THR A 65 5.11 -3.67 -1.55
CA THR A 65 3.96 -4.31 -0.90
C THR A 65 4.37 -5.54 -0.10
N GLU A 66 5.29 -6.36 -0.63
CA GLU A 66 5.74 -7.58 0.03
C GLU A 66 6.63 -7.25 1.24
N THR A 67 7.57 -6.31 1.13
CA THR A 67 8.45 -5.94 2.27
C THR A 67 7.65 -5.33 3.42
N LEU A 68 6.66 -4.47 3.12
CA LEU A 68 5.79 -3.92 4.15
C LEU A 68 4.96 -5.02 4.82
N ARG A 69 4.37 -5.95 4.04
CA ARG A 69 3.59 -7.07 4.59
C ARG A 69 4.44 -8.05 5.41
N ILE A 70 5.64 -8.40 4.92
CA ILE A 70 6.59 -9.26 5.64
C ILE A 70 7.00 -8.58 6.94
N ARG A 71 7.32 -7.27 6.92
CA ARG A 71 7.65 -6.51 8.14
C ARG A 71 6.52 -6.58 9.15
N LYS A 72 5.28 -6.28 8.75
CA LYS A 72 4.11 -6.31 9.64
C LYS A 72 3.85 -7.71 10.22
N SER A 73 3.90 -8.74 9.37
CA SER A 73 3.77 -10.14 9.80
C SER A 73 4.88 -10.55 10.77
N SER A 74 6.14 -10.16 10.52
CA SER A 74 7.27 -10.47 11.41
C SER A 74 7.15 -9.78 12.77
N VAL A 75 6.64 -8.54 12.81
CA VAL A 75 6.42 -7.82 14.07
C VAL A 75 5.35 -8.54 14.90
N LEU A 76 4.21 -8.89 14.29
CA LEU A 76 3.14 -9.62 14.99
C LEU A 76 3.59 -11.01 15.45
N LYS A 77 4.31 -11.77 14.62
CA LYS A 77 4.86 -13.09 15.00
C LYS A 77 5.82 -12.98 16.17
N ASN A 78 6.77 -12.04 16.11
CA ASN A 78 7.74 -11.86 17.17
C ASN A 78 7.08 -11.49 18.50
N VAL A 79 6.05 -10.64 18.48
CA VAL A 79 5.34 -10.25 19.71
C VAL A 79 4.52 -11.43 20.24
N LEU A 80 3.85 -12.19 19.38
CA LEU A 80 3.06 -13.38 19.78
C LEU A 80 3.92 -14.53 20.31
N GLU A 81 5.14 -14.72 19.77
CA GLU A 81 6.05 -15.81 20.17
C GLU A 81 6.88 -15.48 21.43
N ASN A 82 7.28 -14.22 21.62
CA ASN A 82 8.22 -13.83 22.68
C ASN A 82 7.55 -13.24 23.93
N GLN A 83 6.33 -12.70 23.81
CA GLN A 83 5.65 -12.00 24.89
C GLN A 83 4.28 -12.65 25.13
N ASN A 84 4.19 -13.45 26.19
CA ASN A 84 2.89 -13.84 26.78
C ASN A 84 2.19 -12.64 27.45
N ASP A 85 2.74 -11.44 27.32
CA ASP A 85 2.19 -10.19 27.83
C ASP A 85 1.12 -9.69 26.84
N CYS A 86 -0.14 -9.83 27.24
CA CYS A 86 -1.29 -9.39 26.45
C CYS A 86 -1.23 -7.88 26.12
N VAL A 87 -0.57 -7.09 26.97
CA VAL A 87 -0.34 -5.65 26.79
C VAL A 87 0.54 -5.36 25.57
N ALA A 88 1.64 -6.11 25.39
CA ALA A 88 2.55 -5.85 24.30
C ALA A 88 1.96 -6.29 22.94
N ILE A 89 1.14 -7.35 22.95
CA ILE A 89 0.36 -7.78 21.77
C ILE A 89 -0.65 -6.68 21.39
N ALA A 90 -1.40 -6.17 22.36
CA ALA A 90 -2.34 -5.06 22.17
C ALA A 90 -1.66 -3.81 21.61
N GLU A 91 -0.53 -3.39 22.19
CA GLU A 91 0.25 -2.24 21.70
C GLU A 91 0.69 -2.44 20.24
N ALA A 92 1.23 -3.62 19.90
CA ALA A 92 1.65 -3.92 18.53
C ALA A 92 0.49 -3.86 17.52
N VAL A 93 -0.67 -4.40 17.87
CA VAL A 93 -1.88 -4.32 17.04
C VAL A 93 -2.34 -2.88 16.86
N ARG A 94 -2.43 -2.10 17.95
CA ARG A 94 -2.84 -0.70 17.90
C ARG A 94 -1.88 0.14 17.06
N MET A 95 -0.57 -0.09 17.20
CA MET A 95 0.44 0.59 16.38
C MET A 95 0.30 0.26 14.90
N LEU A 96 0.07 -1.01 14.55
CA LEU A 96 -0.10 -1.42 13.16
C LEU A 96 -1.38 -0.87 12.54
N LYS A 97 -2.49 -0.85 13.27
CA LYS A 97 -3.74 -0.21 12.84
C LYS A 97 -3.53 1.28 12.61
N HIS A 98 -2.85 1.96 13.54
CA HIS A 98 -2.53 3.36 13.39
C HIS A 98 -1.69 3.63 12.13
N GLU A 99 -0.65 2.82 11.88
CA GLU A 99 0.16 2.90 10.65
C GLU A 99 -0.70 2.69 9.38
N MET A 100 -1.66 1.76 9.41
CA MET A 100 -2.57 1.52 8.28
C MET A 100 -3.53 2.68 8.04
N LEU A 101 -4.15 3.20 9.09
CA LEU A 101 -5.07 4.33 8.99
C LEU A 101 -4.36 5.60 8.53
N LEU A 102 -3.10 5.83 8.94
CA LEU A 102 -2.29 6.94 8.44
C LEU A 102 -2.03 6.83 6.93
N ALA A 103 -1.73 5.63 6.43
CA ALA A 103 -1.56 5.41 5.00
C ALA A 103 -2.87 5.67 4.23
N GLU A 104 -4.00 5.21 4.76
CA GLU A 104 -5.32 5.47 4.17
C GLU A 104 -5.69 6.95 4.20
N LEU A 105 -5.35 7.66 5.28
CA LEU A 105 -5.52 9.10 5.40
C LEU A 105 -4.69 9.85 4.35
N GLU A 106 -3.44 9.44 4.10
CA GLU A 106 -2.62 10.03 3.04
C GLU A 106 -3.27 9.85 1.66
N GLU A 107 -3.83 8.68 1.37
CA GLU A 107 -4.57 8.46 0.13
C GLU A 107 -5.85 9.32 0.04
N ALA A 108 -6.60 9.42 1.15
CA ALA A 108 -7.82 10.21 1.23
C ALA A 108 -7.55 11.71 1.06
N THR A 109 -6.49 12.25 1.68
CA THR A 109 -6.05 13.64 1.51
C THR A 109 -5.68 13.94 0.07
N LYS A 110 -4.90 13.08 -0.58
CA LYS A 110 -4.58 13.19 -2.00
C LYS A 110 -5.85 13.22 -2.85
N MET A 111 -6.81 12.35 -2.58
CA MET A 111 -8.08 12.31 -3.31
C MET A 111 -8.94 13.57 -3.08
N ALA A 112 -8.94 14.13 -1.87
CA ALA A 112 -9.66 15.35 -1.53
C ALA A 112 -9.07 16.60 -2.22
N ILE A 113 -7.75 16.64 -2.41
CA ILE A 113 -7.04 17.72 -3.12
C ILE A 113 -7.28 17.61 -4.63
N LEU A 114 -7.15 16.40 -5.20
CA LEU A 114 -7.19 16.21 -6.66
C LEU A 114 -8.60 16.21 -7.25
N ARG A 115 -9.65 16.07 -6.44
CA ARG A 115 -11.05 16.02 -6.92
C ARG A 115 -11.80 17.33 -6.67
N SER A 116 -12.59 17.74 -7.66
CA SER A 116 -13.42 18.96 -7.62
C SER A 116 -14.94 18.67 -7.63
N GLY A 117 -15.73 19.69 -7.29
CA GLY A 117 -17.20 19.64 -7.30
C GLY A 117 -17.82 18.68 -6.27
N ALA A 118 -18.95 18.07 -6.61
CA ALA A 118 -19.66 17.11 -5.74
C ALA A 118 -18.78 15.92 -5.30
N ARG A 119 -17.82 15.51 -6.14
CA ARG A 119 -16.87 14.42 -5.85
C ARG A 119 -15.82 14.84 -4.83
N GLY A 120 -15.32 16.08 -4.94
CA GLY A 120 -14.44 16.67 -3.94
C GLY A 120 -15.13 16.81 -2.59
N LEU A 121 -16.43 17.16 -2.58
CA LEU A 121 -17.22 17.23 -1.35
C LEU A 121 -17.36 15.86 -0.68
N LYS A 122 -17.65 14.81 -1.46
CA LYS A 122 -17.68 13.42 -0.94
C LYS A 122 -16.32 12.98 -0.40
N ALA A 123 -15.23 13.24 -1.14
CA ALA A 123 -13.87 12.89 -0.71
C ALA A 123 -13.46 13.61 0.59
N ARG A 124 -13.85 14.88 0.78
CA ARG A 124 -13.60 15.61 2.04
C ARG A 124 -14.42 15.08 3.21
N LYS A 125 -15.64 14.57 2.97
CA LYS A 125 -16.42 13.90 4.01
C LYS A 125 -15.77 12.58 4.43
N GLU A 126 -15.33 11.77 3.47
CA GLU A 126 -14.60 10.52 3.74
C GLU A 126 -13.30 10.80 4.52
N LEU A 127 -12.57 11.85 4.14
CA LEU A 127 -11.37 12.29 4.84
C LEU A 127 -11.65 12.69 6.30
N LEU A 128 -12.71 13.46 6.57
CA LEU A 128 -13.07 13.85 7.94
C LEU A 128 -13.39 12.64 8.83
N VAL A 129 -14.10 11.65 8.29
CA VAL A 129 -14.40 10.41 9.04
C VAL A 129 -13.11 9.66 9.38
N LEU A 130 -12.19 9.52 8.42
CA LEU A 130 -10.89 8.88 8.65
C LEU A 130 -10.03 9.66 9.66
N GLU A 131 -10.04 11.00 9.63
CA GLU A 131 -9.36 11.83 10.63
C GLU A 131 -9.90 11.62 12.04
N GLU A 132 -11.22 11.44 12.19
CA GLU A 132 -11.84 11.11 13.48
C GLU A 132 -11.43 9.71 13.94
N GLU A 133 -11.42 8.72 13.05
CA GLU A 133 -10.99 7.35 13.36
C GLU A 133 -9.51 7.28 13.80
N VAL A 134 -8.62 7.98 13.11
CA VAL A 134 -7.19 8.08 13.49
C VAL A 134 -7.05 8.64 14.89
N LYS A 135 -7.77 9.72 15.22
CA LYS A 135 -7.75 10.32 16.58
C LYS A 135 -8.23 9.34 17.64
N ILE A 136 -9.24 8.53 17.35
CA ILE A 136 -9.75 7.51 18.29
C ILE A 136 -8.68 6.44 18.54
N VAL A 137 -8.00 5.96 17.49
CA VAL A 137 -6.94 4.95 17.62
C VAL A 137 -5.70 5.51 18.32
N GLU A 138 -5.32 6.75 18.02
CA GLU A 138 -4.23 7.46 18.70
C GLU A 138 -4.53 7.66 20.19
N PHE A 139 -5.78 7.99 20.54
CA PHE A 139 -6.21 8.07 21.93
C PHE A 139 -6.17 6.70 22.63
N LYS A 140 -6.57 5.62 21.95
CA LYS A 140 -6.47 4.24 22.47
C LYS A 140 -5.03 3.75 22.63
N LEU A 141 -4.08 4.25 21.83
CA LEU A 141 -2.65 3.99 22.05
C LEU A 141 -2.15 4.60 23.36
N ALA A 142 -2.78 5.68 23.85
CA ALA A 142 -2.39 6.35 25.09
C ALA A 142 -3.03 5.76 26.36
N LEU A 143 -4.04 4.88 26.24
CA LEU A 143 -4.76 4.28 27.36
C LEU A 143 -4.55 2.77 27.43
N ASN A 144 -4.09 2.27 28.57
CA ASN A 144 -3.90 0.85 28.85
C ASN A 144 -5.03 0.34 29.73
N ASP A 145 -6.11 -0.16 29.11
CA ASP A 145 -7.23 -0.81 29.81
C ASP A 145 -7.16 -2.34 29.66
N ASP A 146 -7.24 -3.07 30.79
CA ASP A 146 -7.02 -4.52 30.88
C ASP A 146 -8.13 -5.37 30.23
N GLU A 147 -9.39 -4.90 30.20
CA GLU A 147 -10.52 -5.63 29.56
C GLU A 147 -10.45 -5.63 28.02
N VAL A 148 -9.70 -4.70 27.43
CA VAL A 148 -9.54 -4.58 25.97
C VAL A 148 -8.52 -5.59 25.44
N LEU A 149 -7.63 -6.08 26.30
CA LEU A 149 -6.48 -6.91 25.93
C LEU A 149 -6.86 -8.26 25.30
N VAL A 150 -7.92 -8.92 25.80
CA VAL A 150 -8.34 -10.25 25.30
C VAL A 150 -8.94 -10.16 23.89
N ASN A 151 -9.72 -9.11 23.61
CA ASN A 151 -10.27 -8.90 22.27
C ASN A 151 -9.16 -8.54 21.26
N GLU A 152 -8.13 -7.83 21.70
CA GLU A 152 -7.01 -7.43 20.86
C GLU A 152 -6.05 -8.58 20.56
N THR A 153 -5.96 -9.61 21.43
CA THR A 153 -5.22 -10.84 21.10
C THR A 153 -5.87 -11.64 19.98
N ASP A 154 -7.20 -11.79 19.99
CA ASP A 154 -7.92 -12.48 18.92
C ASP A 154 -7.82 -11.71 17.60
N GLU A 155 -7.86 -10.37 17.68
CA GLU A 155 -7.69 -9.50 16.53
C GLU A 155 -6.26 -9.55 15.96
N ALA A 156 -5.24 -9.69 16.82
CA ALA A 156 -3.85 -9.90 16.40
C ALA A 156 -3.72 -11.16 15.54
N VAL A 157 -4.34 -12.27 15.97
CA VAL A 157 -4.34 -13.54 15.26
C VAL A 157 -5.07 -13.40 13.92
N SER A 158 -6.25 -12.75 13.90
CA SER A 158 -6.98 -12.49 12.66
C SER A 158 -6.14 -11.66 11.68
N MET A 159 -5.54 -10.55 12.13
CA MET A 159 -4.70 -9.68 11.29
C MET A 159 -3.47 -10.41 10.76
N LEU A 160 -2.84 -11.26 11.57
CA LEU A 160 -1.73 -12.09 11.14
C LEU A 160 -2.16 -13.07 10.05
N THR A 161 -3.31 -13.75 10.21
CA THR A 161 -3.82 -14.69 9.20
C THR A 161 -4.12 -14.00 7.87
N GLU A 162 -4.73 -12.80 7.91
CA GLU A 162 -5.00 -12.01 6.71
C GLU A 162 -3.71 -11.58 5.99
N LEU A 163 -2.69 -11.16 6.75
CA LEU A 163 -1.39 -10.80 6.20
C LEU A 163 -0.68 -12.01 5.58
N GLU A 164 -0.79 -13.18 6.19
CA GLU A 164 -0.22 -14.43 5.66
C GLU A 164 -0.92 -14.89 4.38
N VAL A 165 -2.24 -14.89 4.36
CA VAL A 165 -3.02 -15.19 3.14
C VAL A 165 -2.69 -14.19 2.04
N ALA A 166 -2.55 -12.90 2.37
CA ALA A 166 -2.16 -11.88 1.41
C ALA A 166 -0.72 -12.03 0.89
N LEU A 167 0.19 -12.62 1.69
CA LEU A 167 1.55 -12.97 1.26
C LEU A 167 1.56 -14.22 0.39
N GLU A 168 0.77 -15.24 0.73
CA GLU A 168 0.65 -16.46 -0.07
C GLU A 168 0.06 -16.19 -1.45
N ASN A 169 -0.92 -15.29 -1.53
CA ASN A 169 -1.49 -14.83 -2.81
C ASN A 169 -0.51 -13.99 -3.66
N VAL A 170 0.48 -13.35 -3.04
CA VAL A 170 1.51 -12.56 -3.74
C VAL A 170 2.69 -13.43 -4.18
N ARG A 171 2.99 -14.51 -3.45
CA ARG A 171 3.88 -15.55 -3.93
C ARG A 171 3.20 -16.17 -5.15
N PRO A 172 3.68 -15.92 -6.39
CA PRO A 172 3.19 -16.72 -7.49
C PRO A 172 3.48 -18.17 -7.12
N SER A 173 2.54 -19.08 -7.38
CA SER A 173 2.83 -20.51 -7.40
C SER A 173 4.07 -20.68 -8.28
N VAL A 174 5.24 -20.81 -7.65
CA VAL A 174 6.43 -21.30 -8.32
C VAL A 174 6.03 -22.72 -8.64
N GLY A 175 5.51 -22.91 -9.85
CA GLY A 175 5.21 -24.21 -10.38
C GLY A 175 6.46 -25.03 -10.17
N ILE A 176 6.34 -26.04 -9.32
CA ILE A 176 7.29 -27.13 -9.22
C ILE A 176 7.22 -27.83 -10.58
N GLY A 177 7.97 -27.30 -11.54
CA GLY A 177 8.45 -28.00 -12.71
C GLY A 177 9.82 -28.58 -12.36
N ALA A 178 9.86 -29.43 -11.33
CA ALA A 178 10.99 -30.30 -11.06
C ALA A 178 10.82 -31.56 -11.93
N ASN A 179 11.81 -31.79 -12.80
CA ASN A 179 12.16 -33.06 -13.45
C ASN A 179 11.08 -33.77 -14.28
N ILE A 180 11.27 -33.76 -15.61
CA ILE A 180 11.70 -34.90 -16.45
C ILE A 180 12.27 -34.31 -17.75
#